data_AF-A0A3D1JLC6-F1
#
_entry.id   AF-A0A3D1JLC6-F1
#
_cell.length_a   1.000
_cell.length_b   1.000
_cell.length_c   1.000
_cell.angle_alpha   90.00
_cell.angle_beta   90.00
_cell.angle_gamma   90.00
#
_symmetry.space_group_name_H-M   'P 1'
#
loop_
_entity.id
_entity.type
_entity.pdbx_description
1 polymer ?
#
loop_
_entity_poly.entity_id
_entity_poly.type
_entity_poly.pdbx_seq_one_letter_code
_entity_poly.pdbx_strand_id
1 'polypeptide(L)'
;MTGERKPRRVLIASANPLFGKGLMKLYGERWQQQAIQSRLASSMEETLATLDSWQPDLVIVDYDDRAIHREEFLSHFITGSRPMQVILVSLQESGAVVVYDRRTLTPAQANDWLNLPWQPEPSSNPPSRRTPKMKGNTRHLLIAGLLVIVSTAVLYFLLTSIGLLPEEASQQAATIDRLFNAHFFMISLLFSMIVVFLVYSIVVFRSKPGEKTEGAYIKGNNRLEILWTIIPLGTVIAFSFFGARNLAETRKAEPQALNIRVVAFQWGWSFEYSDFGVTSRELYLPVDRQALLSLTSRDVIHSFWVPEFRVKQDALPGENLVKQLRVTPTRIGNYTVMCAELCGGAHAYMNAPVKVVSKADFDQWLGTQVSAVITDPVERGKKWAENTGCISCHSLDGKKLVGPTWKGLYGETVTLADGTTVVADEAYLRTAILDPNAQITQGYPANVMPSNYSSLLTDDQINDLIEYIKSIH
;
A
#
# COMPACT_ATOMS: atom_id res chain seq x y z
N MET A 1 19.33 67.83 41.28
CA MET A 1 17.94 68.21 40.97
C MET A 1 17.36 67.14 40.06
N THR A 2 16.58 66.22 40.63
CA THR A 2 15.88 65.15 39.92
C THR A 2 14.72 65.75 39.14
N GLY A 3 14.89 65.96 37.83
CA GLY A 3 13.79 66.33 36.96
C GLY A 3 12.86 65.13 36.82
N GLU A 4 11.66 65.19 37.43
CA GLU A 4 10.60 64.23 37.16
C GLU A 4 10.35 64.17 35.66
N ARG A 5 10.64 63.02 35.03
CA ARG A 5 10.32 62.80 33.62
C ARG A 5 8.79 62.73 33.50
N LYS A 6 8.21 63.75 32.84
CA LYS A 6 6.78 63.81 32.53
C LYS A 6 6.33 62.51 31.84
N PRO A 7 5.20 61.91 32.24
CA PRO A 7 4.75 60.64 31.69
C PRO A 7 4.47 60.76 30.18
N ARG A 8 4.92 59.78 29.40
CA ARG A 8 4.60 59.71 27.96
C ARG A 8 3.17 59.24 27.79
N ARG A 9 2.37 60.00 27.05
CA ARG A 9 0.96 59.71 26.77
C ARG A 9 0.85 59.02 25.42
N VAL A 10 0.29 57.82 25.41
CA VAL A 10 0.08 57.01 24.21
C VAL A 10 -1.42 56.84 23.96
N LEU A 11 -1.90 57.27 22.81
CA LEU A 11 -3.27 57.01 22.37
C LEU A 11 -3.27 55.85 21.38
N ILE A 12 -4.13 54.86 21.58
CA ILE A 12 -4.36 53.78 20.63
C ILE A 12 -5.73 54.06 19.99
N ALA A 13 -5.77 54.25 18.68
CA ALA A 13 -7.00 54.46 17.91
C ALA A 13 -7.31 53.18 17.12
N SER A 14 -8.29 52.42 17.61
CA SER A 14 -8.79 51.18 16.98
C SER A 14 -10.11 50.77 17.63
N ALA A 15 -11.10 50.45 16.81
CA ALA A 15 -12.37 49.84 17.20
C ALA A 15 -12.22 48.37 17.60
N ASN A 16 -11.05 47.73 17.36
CA ASN A 16 -10.79 46.36 17.80
C ASN A 16 -10.38 46.33 19.28
N PRO A 17 -11.26 45.86 20.20
CA PRO A 17 -11.02 45.94 21.63
C PRO A 17 -9.91 44.98 22.10
N LEU A 18 -9.66 43.89 21.37
CA LEU A 18 -8.61 42.92 21.72
C LEU A 18 -7.23 43.47 21.39
N PHE A 19 -7.08 44.12 20.24
CA PHE A 19 -5.84 44.79 19.85
C PHE A 19 -5.48 45.91 20.84
N GLY A 20 -6.44 46.80 21.13
CA GLY A 20 -6.24 47.91 22.06
C GLY A 20 -5.85 47.43 23.47
N LYS A 21 -6.62 46.50 24.05
CA LYS A 21 -6.32 45.94 25.38
C LYS A 21 -5.00 45.18 25.41
N GLY A 22 -4.67 44.44 24.34
CA GLY A 22 -3.40 43.72 24.20
C GLY A 22 -2.19 44.65 24.22
N LEU A 23 -2.23 45.74 23.46
CA LEU A 23 -1.17 46.75 23.46
C LEU A 23 -1.05 47.46 24.81
N MET A 24 -2.17 47.86 25.42
CA MET A 24 -2.15 48.47 26.76
C MET A 24 -1.51 47.55 27.80
N LYS A 25 -1.83 46.25 27.77
CA LYS A 25 -1.22 45.24 28.63
C LYS A 25 0.29 45.12 28.36
N LEU A 26 0.70 45.06 27.09
CA LEU A 26 2.11 44.97 26.70
C LEU A 26 2.91 46.19 27.16
N TYR A 27 2.33 47.40 27.02
CA TYR A 27 2.93 48.62 27.56
C TYR A 27 3.06 48.56 29.09
N GLY A 28 1.99 48.14 29.76
CA GLY A 28 1.94 47.97 31.21
C GLY A 28 2.91 46.94 31.76
N GLU A 29 3.23 45.87 31.04
CA GLU A 29 4.17 44.83 31.47
C GLU A 29 5.63 45.19 31.15
N ARG A 30 5.90 45.74 29.96
CA ARG A 30 7.26 45.94 29.47
C ARG A 30 7.89 47.25 29.93
N TRP A 31 7.09 48.26 30.26
CA TRP A 31 7.57 49.61 30.61
C TRP A 31 7.18 50.08 32.01
N GLN A 32 6.93 49.20 32.99
CA GLN A 32 6.59 49.57 34.37
C GLN A 32 7.53 50.60 35.03
N GLN A 33 8.78 50.72 34.58
CA GLN A 33 9.74 51.70 35.09
C GLN A 33 9.67 53.09 34.41
N GLN A 34 8.93 53.23 33.31
CA GLN A 34 8.64 54.50 32.66
C GLN A 34 7.19 54.86 32.93
N ALA A 35 6.91 56.07 33.41
CA ALA A 35 5.55 56.54 33.59
C ALA A 35 4.88 56.70 32.22
N ILE A 36 4.27 55.63 31.69
CA ILE A 36 3.52 55.65 30.43
C ILE A 36 2.03 55.60 30.77
N GLN A 37 1.27 56.55 30.25
CA GLN A 37 -0.18 56.55 30.34
C GLN A 37 -0.74 56.20 28.97
N SER A 38 -1.64 55.22 28.89
CA SER A 38 -2.26 54.79 27.64
C SER A 38 -3.78 54.95 27.67
N ARG A 39 -4.38 55.40 26.58
CA ARG A 39 -5.84 55.42 26.35
C ARG A 39 -6.18 54.70 25.05
N LEU A 40 -7.37 54.12 24.99
CA LEU A 40 -7.95 53.54 23.79
C LEU A 40 -9.10 54.44 23.33
N ALA A 41 -9.13 54.75 22.03
CA ALA A 41 -10.26 55.39 21.35
C ALA A 41 -10.75 54.44 20.26
N SER A 42 -12.07 54.24 20.22
CA SER A 42 -12.74 53.24 19.38
C SER A 42 -13.47 53.82 18.17
N SER A 43 -13.55 55.15 18.08
CA SER A 43 -14.12 55.89 16.96
C SER A 43 -13.27 57.10 16.60
N MET A 44 -13.49 57.64 15.40
CA MET A 44 -12.81 58.88 15.00
C MET A 44 -13.13 60.05 15.94
N GLU A 45 -14.41 60.24 16.28
CA GLU A 45 -14.84 61.31 17.18
C GLU A 45 -14.12 61.24 18.54
N GLU A 46 -14.05 60.04 19.13
CA GLU A 46 -13.33 59.81 20.39
C GLU A 46 -11.82 60.06 20.24
N THR A 47 -11.25 59.69 19.10
CA THR A 47 -9.84 59.89 18.77
C THR A 47 -9.50 61.38 18.72
N LEU A 48 -10.26 62.17 17.95
CA LEU A 48 -10.05 63.62 17.82
C LEU A 48 -10.29 64.34 19.15
N ALA A 49 -11.37 64.01 19.86
CA ALA A 49 -11.65 64.58 21.18
C ALA A 49 -10.52 64.29 22.19
N THR A 50 -9.92 63.10 22.13
CA THR A 50 -8.80 62.73 22.98
C THR A 50 -7.50 63.42 22.55
N LEU A 51 -7.28 63.62 21.25
CA LEU A 51 -6.13 64.39 20.75
C LEU A 51 -6.12 65.81 21.31
N ASP A 52 -7.28 66.47 21.31
CA ASP A 52 -7.39 67.87 21.75
C ASP A 52 -7.34 68.01 23.26
N SER A 53 -8.09 67.17 23.98
CA SER A 53 -8.21 67.26 25.44
C SER A 53 -7.01 66.67 26.18
N TRP A 54 -6.43 65.58 25.68
CA TRP A 54 -5.40 64.81 26.38
C TRP A 54 -4.01 64.93 25.76
N GLN A 55 -3.91 65.43 24.52
CA GLN A 55 -2.67 65.85 23.87
C GLN A 55 -1.55 64.79 23.93
N PRO A 56 -1.76 63.58 23.38
CA PRO A 56 -0.79 62.49 23.47
C PRO A 56 0.54 62.83 22.78
N ASP A 57 1.61 62.16 23.21
CA ASP A 57 2.95 62.30 22.61
C ASP A 57 3.14 61.31 21.45
N LEU A 58 2.42 60.18 21.51
CA LEU A 58 2.40 59.12 20.49
C LEU A 58 0.96 58.65 20.25
N VAL A 59 0.60 58.45 18.99
CA VAL A 59 -0.65 57.80 18.59
C VAL A 59 -0.34 56.53 17.79
N ILE A 60 -1.00 55.43 18.09
CA ILE A 60 -0.94 54.20 17.30
C ILE A 60 -2.30 54.07 16.63
N VAL A 61 -2.32 54.10 15.30
CA VAL A 61 -3.54 54.01 14.51
C VAL A 61 -3.57 52.67 13.80
N ASP A 62 -4.61 51.90 14.07
CA ASP A 62 -5.01 50.77 13.24
C ASP A 62 -5.58 51.31 11.94
N TYR A 63 -4.78 51.31 10.89
CA TYR A 63 -5.21 51.96 9.65
C TYR A 63 -6.18 51.11 8.85
N ASP A 64 -6.33 49.81 9.13
CA ASP A 64 -7.31 48.95 8.46
C ASP A 64 -8.74 49.18 8.96
N ASP A 65 -8.88 49.92 10.06
CA ASP A 65 -10.15 50.18 10.70
C ASP A 65 -10.97 51.24 9.97
N ARG A 66 -12.21 50.88 9.61
CA ARG A 66 -13.15 51.77 8.93
C ARG A 66 -13.78 52.81 9.87
N ALA A 67 -13.70 52.60 11.19
CA ALA A 67 -14.17 53.55 12.19
C ALA A 67 -13.20 54.73 12.41
N ILE A 68 -11.96 54.62 11.90
CA ILE A 68 -10.92 55.67 11.97
C ILE A 68 -10.63 56.20 10.55
N HIS A 69 -11.20 57.35 10.20
CA HIS A 69 -11.02 57.98 8.89
C HIS A 69 -9.64 58.64 8.69
N ARG A 70 -8.77 58.03 7.90
CA ARG A 70 -7.36 58.45 7.77
C ARG A 70 -7.16 59.89 7.30
N GLU A 71 -7.96 60.36 6.33
CA GLU A 71 -7.90 61.73 5.81
C GLU A 71 -8.20 62.77 6.90
N GLU A 72 -9.27 62.53 7.64
CA GLU A 72 -9.70 63.37 8.73
C GLU A 72 -8.64 63.42 9.84
N PHE A 73 -8.10 62.26 10.23
CA PHE A 73 -7.03 62.19 11.21
C PHE A 73 -5.76 62.91 10.74
N LEU A 74 -5.36 62.71 9.48
CA LEU A 74 -4.16 63.33 8.92
C LEU A 74 -4.29 64.86 8.86
N SER A 75 -5.47 65.37 8.49
CA SER A 75 -5.75 66.81 8.46
C SER A 75 -5.58 67.44 9.84
N HIS A 76 -6.07 66.77 10.90
CA HIS A 76 -5.89 67.21 12.29
C HIS A 76 -4.46 67.02 12.78
N PHE A 77 -3.81 65.95 12.31
CA PHE A 77 -2.41 65.69 12.60
C PHE A 77 -1.51 66.82 12.12
N ILE A 78 -1.64 67.25 10.87
CA ILE A 78 -0.75 68.23 10.24
C ILE A 78 -0.97 69.65 10.77
N THR A 79 -2.21 70.00 11.09
CA THR A 79 -2.58 71.35 11.56
C THR A 79 -2.11 71.64 13.00
N GLY A 80 -1.76 70.62 13.78
CA GLY A 80 -1.26 70.78 15.15
C GLY A 80 0.15 71.37 15.25
N SER A 81 0.42 72.19 16.27
CA SER A 81 1.74 72.83 16.48
C SER A 81 2.67 72.08 17.45
N ARG A 82 2.16 71.05 18.14
CA ARG A 82 2.92 70.29 19.14
C ARG A 82 3.58 69.03 18.55
N PRO A 83 4.82 68.70 18.96
CA PRO A 83 5.48 67.48 18.51
C PRO A 83 4.65 66.27 18.92
N MET A 84 4.36 65.41 17.96
CA MET A 84 3.58 64.18 18.15
C MET A 84 4.04 63.17 17.11
N GLN A 85 4.17 61.92 17.52
CA GLN A 85 4.46 60.82 16.63
C GLN A 85 3.21 60.01 16.35
N VAL A 86 3.10 59.47 15.14
CA VAL A 86 2.04 58.52 14.79
C VAL A 86 2.67 57.27 14.21
N ILE A 87 2.21 56.14 14.71
CA ILE A 87 2.57 54.81 14.22
C ILE A 87 1.35 54.22 13.53
N LEU A 88 1.53 53.84 12.28
CA LEU A 88 0.52 53.15 11.48
C LEU A 88 0.76 51.65 11.51
N VAL A 89 -0.27 50.88 11.90
CA VAL A 89 -0.24 49.42 11.96
C VAL A 89 -1.43 48.84 11.19
N SER A 90 -1.19 47.76 10.46
CA SER A 90 -2.24 46.91 9.87
C SER A 90 -2.44 45.66 10.73
N LEU A 91 -3.71 45.28 10.92
CA LEU A 91 -4.09 44.00 11.52
C LEU A 91 -4.35 42.91 10.47
N GLN A 92 -4.54 43.31 9.20
CA GLN A 92 -4.85 42.38 8.10
C GLN A 92 -3.59 41.91 7.37
N GLU A 93 -2.51 42.69 7.36
CA GLU A 93 -1.27 42.40 6.64
C GLU A 93 -0.04 42.56 7.53
N SER A 94 0.91 41.62 7.41
CA SER A 94 2.22 41.74 8.06
C SER A 94 3.14 42.60 7.20
N GLY A 95 3.32 43.87 7.57
CA GLY A 95 4.14 44.85 6.84
C GLY A 95 5.07 45.68 7.72
N ALA A 96 5.81 46.60 7.10
CA ALA A 96 6.63 47.56 7.83
C ALA A 96 5.74 48.52 8.63
N VAL A 97 6.02 48.68 9.91
CA VAL A 97 5.39 49.70 10.75
C VAL A 97 5.91 51.06 10.29
N VAL A 98 5.01 51.94 9.86
CA VAL A 98 5.38 53.28 9.40
C VAL A 98 5.24 54.26 10.56
N VAL A 99 6.28 55.07 10.78
CA VAL A 99 6.32 56.06 11.85
C VAL A 99 6.47 57.44 11.23
N TYR A 100 5.56 58.33 11.59
CA TYR A 100 5.58 59.72 11.16
C TYR A 100 5.76 60.64 12.36
N ASP A 101 6.53 61.70 12.18
CA ASP A 101 6.69 62.77 13.16
C ASP A 101 6.09 64.05 12.61
N ARG A 102 5.18 64.67 13.37
CA ARG A 102 4.44 65.87 12.93
C ARG A 102 5.37 67.00 12.47
N ARG A 103 6.55 67.12 13.07
CA ARG A 103 7.49 68.22 12.76
C ARG A 103 8.32 67.99 11.50
N THR A 104 8.42 66.76 11.04
CA THR A 104 9.27 66.39 9.90
C THR A 104 8.49 65.70 8.79
N LEU A 105 7.15 65.71 8.86
CA LEU A 105 6.29 65.14 7.84
C LEU A 105 6.38 65.97 6.56
N THR A 106 6.89 65.37 5.48
CA THR A 106 6.94 66.03 4.17
C THR A 106 5.60 65.90 3.44
N PRO A 107 5.31 66.77 2.45
CA PRO A 107 4.11 66.64 1.62
C PRO A 107 4.02 65.28 0.90
N ALA A 108 5.16 64.71 0.50
CA ALA A 108 5.23 63.36 -0.09
C ALA A 108 4.80 62.29 0.92
N GLN A 109 5.31 62.35 2.16
CA GLN A 109 4.93 61.43 3.23
C GLN A 109 3.46 61.55 3.65
N ALA A 110 2.91 62.78 3.63
CA ALA A 110 1.48 63.00 3.86
C ALA A 110 0.63 62.39 2.73
N ASN A 111 1.09 62.49 1.47
CA ASN A 111 0.42 61.87 0.34
C ASN A 111 0.54 60.34 0.38
N ASP A 112 1.68 59.79 0.80
CA ASP A 112 1.87 58.35 0.99
C ASP A 112 0.89 57.80 2.03
N TRP A 113 0.71 58.50 3.17
CA TRP A 113 -0.27 58.14 4.20
C TRP A 113 -1.69 57.94 3.64
N LEU A 114 -2.12 58.84 2.74
CA LEU A 114 -3.45 58.79 2.11
C LEU A 114 -3.58 57.70 1.05
N ASN A 115 -2.46 57.25 0.46
CA ASN A 115 -2.44 56.34 -0.70
C ASN A 115 -2.03 54.88 -0.38
N LEU A 116 -1.85 54.50 0.89
CA LEU A 116 -1.71 53.09 1.28
C LEU A 116 -3.11 52.41 1.17
N PRO A 117 -3.42 51.37 0.33
CA PRO A 117 -2.55 50.35 -0.29
C PRO A 117 -2.90 49.88 -1.75
N TRP A 118 -1.92 49.75 -2.65
CA TRP A 118 -1.59 48.53 -3.46
C TRP A 118 -0.41 48.82 -4.42
N GLN A 119 0.76 48.29 -4.07
CA GLN A 119 1.80 47.66 -4.90
C GLN A 119 3.21 47.92 -4.35
N PRO A 120 4.05 46.88 -4.24
CA PRO A 120 5.49 47.08 -4.08
C PRO A 120 6.06 47.50 -5.43
N GLU A 121 6.59 48.72 -5.55
CA GLU A 121 7.59 48.96 -6.59
C GLU A 121 8.77 48.01 -6.36
N PRO A 122 9.32 47.38 -7.42
CA PRO A 122 10.51 46.54 -7.28
C PRO A 122 11.69 47.46 -7.02
N SER A 123 11.92 47.82 -5.75
CA SER A 123 13.14 48.51 -5.37
C SER A 123 14.31 47.61 -5.80
N SER A 124 15.10 48.11 -6.75
CA SER A 124 16.34 47.52 -7.20
C SER A 124 17.18 47.19 -5.97
N ASN A 125 17.33 45.90 -5.69
CA ASN A 125 18.20 45.30 -4.69
C ASN A 125 18.39 46.13 -3.41
N PRO A 126 17.69 45.85 -2.29
CA PRO A 126 18.20 46.29 -1.00
C PRO A 126 19.67 45.84 -0.91
N PRO A 127 20.59 46.65 -0.37
CA PRO A 127 21.96 46.18 -0.16
C PRO A 127 21.81 44.86 0.53
N SER A 128 22.40 43.80 -0.05
CA SER A 128 22.29 42.47 0.51
C SER A 128 22.84 42.60 1.93
N ARG A 129 21.96 42.80 2.91
CA ARG A 129 22.16 42.23 4.22
C ARG A 129 22.25 40.79 3.85
N ARG A 130 23.50 40.33 3.70
CA ARG A 130 23.86 38.95 3.92
C ARG A 130 23.04 38.63 5.15
N THR A 131 21.94 37.89 4.97
CA THR A 131 21.39 37.09 6.04
C THR A 131 22.65 36.49 6.64
N PRO A 132 22.95 36.72 7.93
CA PRO A 132 24.09 36.05 8.50
C PRO A 132 23.87 34.62 8.06
N LYS A 133 24.79 34.08 7.24
CA LYS A 133 24.70 32.68 6.82
C LYS A 133 24.53 32.03 8.18
N MET A 134 23.32 31.56 8.50
CA MET A 134 23.16 30.62 9.58
C MET A 134 24.23 29.64 9.19
N LYS A 135 25.29 29.55 10.01
CA LYS A 135 26.26 28.49 9.86
C LYS A 135 25.36 27.28 9.97
N GLY A 136 24.92 26.79 8.81
CA GLY A 136 23.93 25.74 8.71
C GLY A 136 24.60 24.67 9.51
N ASN A 137 23.97 24.27 10.61
CA ASN A 137 24.57 23.27 11.45
C ASN A 137 24.37 21.96 10.70
N THR A 138 25.07 21.82 9.57
CA THR A 138 25.11 20.66 8.67
C THR A 138 25.37 19.42 9.50
N ARG A 139 26.13 19.57 10.59
CA ARG A 139 26.27 18.59 11.66
C ARG A 139 24.94 18.02 12.17
N HIS A 140 23.91 18.82 12.46
CA HIS A 140 22.62 18.33 12.93
C HIS A 140 21.89 17.50 11.86
N LEU A 141 21.89 17.98 10.61
CA LEU A 141 21.27 17.24 9.50
C LEU A 141 22.04 15.95 9.18
N LEU A 142 23.36 15.97 9.26
CA LEU A 142 24.22 14.80 9.08
C LEU A 142 24.01 13.78 10.20
N ILE A 143 23.90 14.22 11.46
CA ILE A 143 23.61 13.34 12.60
C ILE A 143 22.22 12.73 12.45
N ALA A 144 21.19 13.54 12.20
CA ALA A 144 19.83 13.02 12.00
C ALA A 144 19.75 12.05 10.82
N GLY A 145 20.38 12.39 9.69
CA GLY A 145 20.47 11.51 8.52
C GLY A 145 21.16 10.18 8.82
N LEU A 146 22.30 10.20 9.52
CA LEU A 146 23.00 8.99 9.95
C LEU A 146 22.13 8.14 10.89
N LEU A 147 21.47 8.77 11.86
CA LEU A 147 20.55 8.09 12.77
C LEU A 147 19.37 7.45 12.04
N VAL A 148 18.80 8.11 11.02
CA VAL A 148 17.77 7.53 10.16
C VAL A 148 18.29 6.29 9.44
N ILE A 149 19.48 6.36 8.84
CA ILE A 149 20.08 5.22 8.12
C ILE A 149 20.29 4.03 9.08
N VAL A 150 20.92 4.27 10.24
CA VAL A 150 21.19 3.23 11.23
C VAL A 150 19.90 2.65 11.77
N SER A 151 18.94 3.48 12.17
CA SER A 151 17.62 3.06 12.64
C SER A 151 16.88 2.23 11.59
N THR A 152 16.92 2.65 10.33
CA THR A 152 16.28 1.94 9.21
C THR A 152 16.90 0.55 9.03
N ALA A 153 18.23 0.45 9.03
CA ALA A 153 18.93 -0.82 8.88
C ALA A 153 18.61 -1.78 10.04
N VAL A 154 18.61 -1.27 11.27
CA VAL A 154 18.27 -2.07 12.47
C VAL A 154 16.83 -2.54 12.42
N LEU A 155 15.87 -1.65 12.15
CA LEU A 155 14.45 -2.02 12.09
C LEU A 155 14.16 -3.01 10.97
N TYR A 156 14.74 -2.78 9.79
CA TYR A 156 14.57 -3.70 8.66
C TYR A 156 15.14 -5.08 8.99
N PHE A 157 16.34 -5.13 9.57
CA PHE A 157 16.93 -6.39 10.03
C PHE A 157 16.06 -7.10 11.08
N LEU A 158 15.53 -6.36 12.06
CA LEU A 158 14.65 -6.94 13.07
C LEU A 158 13.37 -7.51 12.44
N LEU A 159 12.68 -6.74 11.59
CA LEU A 159 11.44 -7.15 10.92
C LEU A 159 11.63 -8.40 10.06
N THR A 160 12.76 -8.52 9.37
CA THR A 160 13.05 -9.70 8.55
C THR A 160 13.56 -10.89 9.37
N SER A 161 14.11 -10.66 10.56
CA SER A 161 14.63 -11.72 11.42
C SER A 161 13.59 -12.36 12.35
N ILE A 162 12.51 -11.65 12.70
CA ILE A 162 11.49 -12.17 13.64
C ILE A 162 10.56 -13.24 13.03
N GLY A 163 10.62 -13.48 11.72
CA GLY A 163 9.81 -14.52 11.08
C GLY A 163 8.30 -14.27 11.16
N LEU A 164 7.84 -13.05 10.84
CA LEU A 164 6.41 -12.68 10.89
C LEU A 164 5.50 -13.57 10.03
N LEU A 165 6.05 -14.14 8.96
CA LEU A 165 5.32 -14.97 8.01
C LEU A 165 5.84 -16.41 8.12
N PRO A 166 4.94 -17.42 8.00
CA PRO A 166 5.38 -18.81 7.94
C PRO A 166 6.16 -19.04 6.64
N GLU A 167 6.89 -20.14 6.56
CA GLU A 167 7.70 -20.46 5.39
C GLU A 167 6.88 -20.45 4.08
N GLU A 168 7.41 -19.87 3.02
CA GLU A 168 6.72 -19.83 1.72
C GLU A 168 6.64 -21.22 1.09
N ALA A 169 5.48 -21.57 0.53
CA ALA A 169 5.24 -22.89 -0.05
C ALA A 169 4.47 -22.86 -1.38
N SER A 170 4.39 -21.70 -2.04
CA SER A 170 3.80 -21.59 -3.38
C SER A 170 4.54 -20.57 -4.25
N GLN A 171 4.39 -20.67 -5.57
CA GLN A 171 4.90 -19.66 -6.49
C GLN A 171 4.30 -18.27 -6.22
N GLN A 172 3.01 -18.22 -5.86
CA GLN A 172 2.34 -16.98 -5.49
C GLN A 172 2.95 -16.35 -4.23
N ALA A 173 3.33 -17.18 -3.25
CA ALA A 173 3.98 -16.73 -2.03
C ALA A 173 5.32 -16.06 -2.32
N ALA A 174 6.18 -16.65 -3.17
CA ALA A 174 7.46 -16.06 -3.54
C ALA A 174 7.33 -14.68 -4.22
N THR A 175 6.29 -14.49 -5.02
CA THR A 175 5.98 -13.19 -5.64
C THR A 175 5.52 -12.17 -4.60
N ILE A 176 4.62 -12.57 -3.70
CA ILE A 176 4.11 -11.72 -2.62
C ILE A 176 5.21 -11.36 -1.62
N ASP A 177 6.04 -12.30 -1.19
CA ASP A 177 7.09 -12.09 -0.18
C ASP A 177 8.18 -11.12 -0.67
N ARG A 178 8.50 -11.13 -1.98
CA ARG A 178 9.35 -10.09 -2.60
C ARG A 178 8.76 -8.69 -2.45
N LEU A 179 7.45 -8.54 -2.67
CA LEU A 179 6.76 -7.26 -2.49
C LEU A 179 6.67 -6.87 -1.01
N PHE A 180 6.42 -7.80 -0.11
CA PHE A 180 6.43 -7.56 1.34
C PHE A 180 7.80 -7.10 1.83
N ASN A 181 8.89 -7.72 1.38
CA ASN A 181 10.24 -7.30 1.72
C ASN A 181 10.53 -5.85 1.30
N ALA A 182 10.08 -5.44 0.11
CA ALA A 182 10.18 -4.06 -0.34
C ALA A 182 9.36 -3.10 0.55
N HIS A 183 8.16 -3.52 0.98
CA HIS A 183 7.33 -2.76 1.91
C HIS A 183 7.97 -2.66 3.31
N PHE A 184 8.52 -3.74 3.86
CA PHE A 184 9.19 -3.73 5.16
C PHE A 184 10.38 -2.77 5.17
N PHE A 185 11.16 -2.74 4.08
CA PHE A 185 12.22 -1.73 3.93
C PHE A 185 11.65 -0.31 3.93
N MET A 186 10.63 -0.05 3.10
CA MET A 186 10.03 1.29 2.98
C MET A 186 9.39 1.77 4.29
N ILE A 187 8.67 0.88 4.99
CA ILE A 187 8.07 1.17 6.30
C ILE A 187 9.16 1.45 7.33
N SER A 188 10.23 0.67 7.36
CA SER A 188 11.38 0.89 8.26
C SER A 188 12.02 2.26 8.02
N LEU A 189 12.15 2.66 6.75
CA LEU A 189 12.69 3.96 6.35
C LEU A 189 11.78 5.10 6.79
N LEU A 190 10.48 5.04 6.47
CA LEU A 190 9.53 6.10 6.79
C LEU A 190 9.32 6.23 8.30
N PHE A 191 9.20 5.11 9.01
CA PHE A 191 9.11 5.11 10.47
C PHE A 191 10.36 5.72 11.09
N SER A 192 11.57 5.32 10.64
CA SER A 192 12.82 5.90 11.12
C SER A 192 12.90 7.39 10.83
N MET A 193 12.50 7.84 9.64
CA MET A 193 12.48 9.25 9.26
C MET A 193 11.57 10.06 10.19
N ILE A 194 10.39 9.55 10.56
CA ILE A 194 9.48 10.26 11.47
C ILE A 194 10.02 10.24 12.90
N VAL A 195 10.35 9.05 13.41
CA VAL A 195 10.70 8.85 14.83
C VAL A 195 12.05 9.46 15.16
N VAL A 196 13.07 9.32 14.30
CA VAL A 196 14.38 9.93 14.55
C VAL A 196 14.25 11.44 14.59
N PHE A 197 13.57 12.07 13.62
CA PHE A 197 13.41 13.54 13.64
C PHE A 197 12.57 14.02 14.83
N LEU A 198 11.55 13.28 15.23
CA LEU A 198 10.75 13.58 16.43
C LEU A 198 11.61 13.52 17.70
N VAL A 199 12.27 12.39 17.94
CA VAL A 199 13.13 12.18 19.13
C VAL A 199 14.30 13.15 19.13
N TYR A 200 14.93 13.34 17.97
CA TYR A 200 16.00 14.32 17.80
C TYR A 200 15.54 15.73 18.16
N SER A 201 14.34 16.12 17.74
CA SER A 201 13.80 17.44 18.04
C SER A 201 13.52 17.62 19.54
N ILE A 202 12.95 16.60 20.19
CA ILE A 202 12.70 16.60 21.64
C ILE A 202 14.01 16.72 22.44
N VAL A 203 15.08 16.06 22.00
CA VAL A 203 16.36 16.06 22.71
C VAL A 203 17.18 17.33 22.45
N VAL A 204 17.30 17.74 21.18
CA VAL A 204 18.21 18.81 20.75
C VAL A 204 17.59 20.20 20.92
N PHE A 205 16.28 20.34 20.69
CA PHE A 205 15.56 21.61 20.82
C PHE A 205 14.82 21.74 22.17
N ARG A 206 15.19 20.92 23.16
CA ARG A 206 14.65 21.01 24.52
C ARG A 206 15.02 22.36 25.16
N SER A 207 14.03 23.09 25.67
CA SER A 207 14.28 24.30 26.46
C SER A 207 15.07 23.96 27.73
N LYS A 208 16.12 24.74 28.01
CA LYS A 208 16.96 24.56 29.20
C LYS A 208 16.39 25.31 30.41
N PRO A 209 16.63 24.83 31.65
CA PRO A 209 16.21 25.55 32.85
C PRO A 209 16.71 27.00 32.84
N GLY A 210 15.79 27.96 33.00
CA GLY A 210 16.09 29.40 33.01
C GLY A 210 16.10 30.09 31.64
N GLU A 211 15.92 29.36 30.54
CA GLU A 211 15.84 29.92 29.19
C GLU A 211 14.47 30.55 28.96
N LYS A 212 14.44 31.87 28.66
CA LYS A 212 13.22 32.65 28.42
C LYS A 212 13.10 33.15 26.97
N THR A 213 14.00 32.71 26.10
CA THR A 213 14.01 33.10 24.69
C THR A 213 12.95 32.31 23.93
N GLU A 214 12.16 33.01 23.13
CA GLU A 214 11.25 32.36 22.19
C GLU A 214 12.02 31.67 21.07
N GLY A 215 11.49 30.55 20.59
CA GLY A 215 12.05 29.84 19.43
C GLY A 215 11.97 30.69 18.16
N ALA A 216 12.77 30.35 17.14
CA ALA A 216 12.71 31.04 15.86
C ALA A 216 11.31 30.93 15.26
N TYR A 217 10.73 32.07 14.87
CA TYR A 217 9.42 32.12 14.22
C TYR A 217 9.52 31.69 12.75
N ILE A 218 9.28 30.40 12.50
CA ILE A 218 9.36 29.78 11.17
C ILE A 218 7.96 29.31 10.78
N LYS A 219 7.40 29.85 9.70
CA LYS A 219 6.04 29.52 9.23
C LYS A 219 5.97 28.35 8.23
N GLY A 220 7.06 28.06 7.53
CA GLY A 220 7.03 27.03 6.48
C GLY A 220 8.25 27.07 5.58
N ASN A 221 8.24 26.16 4.61
CA ASN A 221 9.27 26.06 3.59
C ASN A 221 8.66 25.39 2.35
N ASN A 222 8.18 26.20 1.40
CA ASN A 222 7.50 25.73 0.19
C ASN A 222 8.31 24.67 -0.58
N ARG A 223 9.65 24.76 -0.59
CA ARG A 223 10.48 23.75 -1.27
C ARG A 223 10.40 22.39 -0.56
N LEU A 224 10.46 22.39 0.77
CA LEU A 224 10.32 21.18 1.57
C LEU A 224 8.90 20.62 1.44
N GLU A 225 7.90 21.50 1.39
CA GLU A 225 6.49 21.12 1.21
C GLU A 225 6.23 20.44 -0.14
N ILE A 226 6.80 20.98 -1.22
CA ILE A 226 6.73 20.34 -2.54
C ILE A 226 7.44 18.98 -2.51
N LEU A 227 8.64 18.92 -1.95
CA LEU A 227 9.43 17.68 -1.90
C LEU A 227 8.72 16.57 -1.11
N TRP A 228 8.22 16.87 0.10
CA TRP A 228 7.53 15.87 0.92
C TRP A 228 6.13 15.51 0.40
N THR A 229 5.63 16.20 -0.62
CA THR A 229 4.34 15.87 -1.25
C THR A 229 4.57 15.01 -2.48
N ILE A 230 5.50 15.43 -3.36
CA ILE A 230 5.79 14.73 -4.60
C ILE A 230 6.50 13.40 -4.36
N ILE A 231 7.42 13.31 -3.38
CA ILE A 231 8.15 12.05 -3.12
C ILE A 231 7.20 10.94 -2.64
N PRO A 232 6.33 11.14 -1.62
CA PRO A 232 5.36 10.12 -1.24
C PRO A 232 4.36 9.80 -2.34
N LEU A 233 3.87 10.80 -3.09
CA LEU A 233 2.98 10.57 -4.23
C LEU A 233 3.63 9.65 -5.27
N GLY A 234 4.86 9.95 -5.69
CA GLY A 234 5.61 9.12 -6.63
C GLY A 234 5.87 7.71 -6.08
N THR A 235 6.16 7.59 -4.78
CA THR A 235 6.35 6.30 -4.10
C THR A 235 5.08 5.46 -4.15
N VAL A 236 3.92 6.04 -3.81
CA VAL A 236 2.62 5.34 -3.87
C VAL A 236 2.28 4.90 -5.30
N ILE A 237 2.51 5.76 -6.29
CA ILE A 237 2.31 5.42 -7.70
C ILE A 237 3.20 4.25 -8.13
N ALA A 238 4.48 4.26 -7.74
CA ALA A 238 5.42 3.18 -8.05
C ALA A 238 4.98 1.85 -7.40
N PHE A 239 4.63 1.85 -6.11
CA PHE A 239 4.14 0.66 -5.42
C PHE A 239 2.80 0.17 -5.98
N SER A 240 1.91 1.06 -6.40
CA SER A 240 0.66 0.71 -7.08
C SER A 240 0.94 -0.04 -8.39
N PHE A 241 1.88 0.44 -9.20
CA PHE A 241 2.30 -0.24 -10.43
C PHE A 241 2.90 -1.63 -10.15
N PHE A 242 3.81 -1.74 -9.18
CA PHE A 242 4.37 -3.03 -8.79
C PHE A 242 3.30 -3.98 -8.23
N GLY A 243 2.38 -3.47 -7.41
CA GLY A 243 1.26 -4.25 -6.87
C GLY A 243 0.34 -4.79 -7.97
N ALA A 244 0.00 -3.97 -8.96
CA ALA A 244 -0.80 -4.41 -10.11
C ALA A 244 -0.11 -5.50 -10.92
N ARG A 245 1.21 -5.38 -11.15
CA ARG A 245 1.99 -6.43 -11.83
C ARG A 245 2.04 -7.74 -11.03
N ASN A 246 2.30 -7.65 -9.72
CA ASN A 246 2.29 -8.83 -8.82
C ASN A 246 0.91 -9.50 -8.80
N LEU A 247 -0.17 -8.72 -8.81
CA LEU A 247 -1.53 -9.26 -8.89
C LEU A 247 -1.79 -10.01 -10.20
N ALA A 248 -1.28 -9.48 -11.33
CA ALA A 248 -1.39 -10.16 -12.61
C ALA A 248 -0.59 -11.48 -12.63
N GLU A 249 0.62 -11.48 -12.06
CA GLU A 249 1.49 -12.65 -11.98
C GLU A 249 0.87 -13.77 -11.11
N THR A 250 0.36 -13.43 -9.92
CA THR A 250 -0.26 -14.42 -9.01
C THR A 250 -1.55 -15.03 -9.57
N ARG A 251 -2.22 -14.35 -10.50
CA ARG A 251 -3.46 -14.81 -11.15
C ARG A 251 -3.24 -15.51 -12.50
N LYS A 252 -2.00 -15.61 -12.97
CA LYS A 252 -1.67 -16.20 -14.28
C LYS A 252 -2.14 -17.66 -14.34
N ALA A 253 -2.92 -17.98 -15.36
CA ALA A 253 -3.40 -19.33 -15.59
C ALA A 253 -2.36 -20.20 -16.31
N GLU A 254 -2.27 -21.46 -15.93
CA GLU A 254 -1.51 -22.50 -16.63
C GLU A 254 -2.45 -23.44 -17.40
N PRO A 255 -2.07 -23.93 -18.61
CA PRO A 255 -2.95 -24.75 -19.45
C PRO A 255 -3.35 -26.10 -18.84
N GLN A 256 -2.56 -26.66 -17.92
CA GLN A 256 -2.75 -28.01 -17.35
C GLN A 256 -3.06 -27.99 -15.85
N ALA A 257 -3.71 -26.92 -15.38
CA ALA A 257 -4.07 -26.78 -13.98
C ALA A 257 -5.02 -27.91 -13.52
N LEU A 258 -4.80 -28.43 -12.30
CA LEU A 258 -5.69 -29.38 -11.64
C LEU A 258 -6.95 -28.66 -11.17
N ASN A 259 -8.11 -29.03 -11.71
CA ASN A 259 -9.39 -28.43 -11.32
C ASN A 259 -9.93 -29.08 -10.04
N ILE A 260 -10.20 -28.26 -9.03
CA ILE A 260 -10.77 -28.72 -7.77
C ILE A 260 -11.91 -27.78 -7.40
N ARG A 261 -13.12 -28.32 -7.22
CA ARG A 261 -14.23 -27.56 -6.67
C ARG A 261 -14.15 -27.62 -5.14
N VAL A 262 -14.09 -26.44 -4.53
CA VAL A 262 -13.99 -26.28 -3.07
C VAL A 262 -15.32 -25.79 -2.56
N VAL A 263 -15.97 -26.60 -1.73
CA VAL A 263 -17.28 -26.28 -1.16
C VAL A 263 -17.14 -26.07 0.33
N ALA A 264 -17.41 -24.84 0.77
CA ALA A 264 -17.45 -24.47 2.18
C ALA A 264 -18.85 -24.67 2.76
N PHE A 265 -18.91 -25.01 4.04
CA PHE A 265 -20.14 -25.08 4.84
C PHE A 265 -19.79 -24.91 6.32
N GLN A 266 -20.75 -24.58 7.17
CA GLN A 266 -20.56 -24.53 8.62
C GLN A 266 -20.39 -25.96 9.18
N TRP A 267 -19.25 -26.36 9.75
CA TRP A 267 -17.92 -25.71 9.74
C TRP A 267 -16.89 -26.71 9.20
N GLY A 268 -16.78 -26.77 7.88
CA GLY A 268 -15.91 -27.69 7.18
C GLY A 268 -15.77 -27.40 5.69
N TRP A 269 -14.91 -28.18 5.07
CA TRP A 269 -14.54 -28.06 3.67
C TRP A 269 -14.76 -29.40 2.96
N SER A 270 -15.22 -29.35 1.72
CA SER A 270 -15.30 -30.48 0.80
C SER A 270 -14.50 -30.16 -0.45
N PHE A 271 -13.65 -31.08 -0.86
CA PHE A 271 -12.76 -30.95 -2.02
C PHE A 271 -13.18 -31.96 -3.08
N GLU A 272 -13.74 -31.46 -4.17
CA GLU A 272 -14.30 -32.26 -5.25
C GLU A 272 -13.35 -32.21 -6.45
N TYR A 273 -12.76 -33.36 -6.76
CA TYR A 273 -11.91 -33.59 -7.93
C TYR A 273 -12.82 -34.07 -9.06
N SER A 274 -13.61 -33.14 -9.60
CA SER A 274 -14.75 -33.44 -10.48
C SER A 274 -14.36 -34.25 -11.72
N ASP A 275 -13.18 -33.99 -12.28
CA ASP A 275 -12.63 -34.72 -13.44
C ASP A 275 -12.46 -36.23 -13.14
N PHE A 276 -12.33 -36.60 -11.86
CA PHE A 276 -12.11 -37.97 -11.38
C PHE A 276 -13.31 -38.55 -10.61
N GLY A 277 -14.38 -37.78 -10.38
CA GLY A 277 -15.53 -38.23 -9.59
C GLY A 277 -15.20 -38.47 -8.10
N VAL A 278 -14.12 -37.89 -7.59
CA VAL A 278 -13.64 -38.09 -6.21
C VAL A 278 -14.01 -36.89 -5.34
N THR A 279 -14.49 -37.15 -4.13
CA THR A 279 -14.74 -36.13 -3.11
C THR A 279 -13.96 -36.48 -1.85
N SER A 280 -13.22 -35.51 -1.31
CA SER A 280 -12.37 -35.67 -0.14
C SER A 280 -12.64 -34.60 0.92
N ARG A 281 -12.38 -34.94 2.18
CA ARG A 281 -12.33 -33.97 3.31
C ARG A 281 -10.94 -33.37 3.53
N GLU A 282 -9.94 -33.89 2.83
CA GLU A 282 -8.56 -33.39 2.83
C GLU A 282 -8.19 -32.94 1.41
N LEU A 283 -7.49 -31.82 1.30
CA LEU A 283 -7.04 -31.29 0.02
C LEU A 283 -5.66 -31.87 -0.31
N TYR A 284 -5.55 -32.69 -1.34
CA TYR A 284 -4.31 -33.19 -1.90
C TYR A 284 -3.93 -32.35 -3.10
N LEU A 285 -2.67 -31.91 -3.13
CA LEU A 285 -2.10 -31.13 -4.22
C LEU A 285 -0.75 -31.75 -4.61
N PRO A 286 -0.50 -32.02 -5.91
CA PRO A 286 0.84 -32.36 -6.36
C PRO A 286 1.73 -31.11 -6.37
N VAL A 287 2.96 -31.25 -5.88
CA VAL A 287 3.98 -30.19 -5.95
C VAL A 287 4.26 -29.81 -7.41
N ASP A 288 4.57 -28.53 -7.65
CA ASP A 288 4.94 -27.94 -8.94
C ASP A 288 3.87 -28.02 -10.05
N ARG A 289 2.62 -28.32 -9.68
CA ARG A 289 1.47 -28.26 -10.59
C ARG A 289 0.44 -27.25 -10.09
N GLN A 290 0.03 -26.32 -10.94
CA GLN A 290 -1.01 -25.36 -10.58
C GLN A 290 -2.34 -26.08 -10.30
N ALA A 291 -3.00 -25.70 -9.22
CA ALA A 291 -4.38 -26.05 -8.92
C ALA A 291 -5.29 -24.83 -9.14
N LEU A 292 -6.38 -25.04 -9.88
CA LEU A 292 -7.49 -24.10 -10.03
C LEU A 292 -8.60 -24.51 -9.06
N LEU A 293 -8.69 -23.77 -7.95
CA LEU A 293 -9.72 -23.95 -6.94
C LEU A 293 -10.93 -23.12 -7.32
N SER A 294 -12.07 -23.78 -7.55
CA SER A 294 -13.38 -23.13 -7.79
C SER A 294 -14.18 -23.14 -6.50
N LEU A 295 -14.28 -21.98 -5.84
CA LEU A 295 -14.81 -21.83 -4.49
C LEU A 295 -16.27 -21.42 -4.48
N THR A 296 -17.06 -22.10 -3.65
CA THR A 296 -18.46 -21.79 -3.38
C THR A 296 -18.82 -22.18 -1.95
N SER A 297 -19.95 -21.69 -1.46
CA SER A 297 -20.49 -22.02 -0.14
C SER A 297 -21.91 -22.58 -0.22
N ARG A 298 -22.25 -23.50 0.69
CA ARG A 298 -23.62 -24.02 0.86
C ARG A 298 -24.49 -23.15 1.76
N ASP A 299 -23.89 -22.25 2.53
CA ASP A 299 -24.60 -21.48 3.56
C ASP A 299 -24.21 -19.99 3.59
N VAL A 300 -23.20 -19.61 4.37
CA VAL A 300 -22.73 -18.23 4.59
C VAL A 300 -21.43 -17.97 3.85
N ILE A 301 -20.89 -16.76 3.93
CA ILE A 301 -19.57 -16.46 3.37
C ILE A 301 -18.50 -17.14 4.22
N HIS A 302 -17.53 -17.77 3.55
CA HIS A 302 -16.29 -18.28 4.14
C HIS A 302 -15.09 -17.72 3.36
N SER A 303 -13.87 -17.94 3.81
CA SER A 303 -12.67 -17.59 3.04
C SER A 303 -11.61 -18.66 3.16
N PHE A 304 -11.21 -19.23 2.02
CA PHE A 304 -10.20 -20.27 1.94
C PHE A 304 -8.82 -19.63 2.09
N TRP A 305 -8.06 -20.06 3.09
CA TRP A 305 -6.71 -19.55 3.31
C TRP A 305 -5.75 -20.62 3.83
N VAL A 306 -4.65 -20.80 3.10
CA VAL A 306 -3.45 -21.53 3.55
C VAL A 306 -2.33 -20.49 3.67
N PRO A 307 -1.88 -20.10 4.88
CA PRO A 307 -0.96 -18.98 5.08
C PRO A 307 0.35 -19.09 4.30
N GLU A 308 0.92 -20.28 4.20
CA GLU A 308 2.17 -20.59 3.49
C GLU A 308 2.05 -20.33 1.98
N PHE A 309 0.82 -20.31 1.44
CA PHE A 309 0.55 -20.01 0.03
C PHE A 309 0.31 -18.52 -0.23
N ARG A 310 0.19 -17.67 0.81
CA ARG A 310 -0.04 -16.20 0.78
C ARG A 310 -1.29 -15.71 0.06
N VAL A 311 -2.09 -16.61 -0.51
CA VAL A 311 -3.30 -16.26 -1.25
C VAL A 311 -4.53 -16.74 -0.49
N LYS A 312 -5.58 -15.92 -0.51
CA LYS A 312 -6.88 -16.24 0.05
C LYS A 312 -7.98 -15.85 -0.92
N GLN A 313 -9.11 -16.55 -0.85
CA GLN A 313 -10.27 -16.22 -1.66
C GLN A 313 -11.56 -16.59 -0.93
N ASP A 314 -12.50 -15.66 -0.96
CA ASP A 314 -13.81 -15.85 -0.33
C ASP A 314 -14.64 -16.85 -1.14
N ALA A 315 -15.31 -17.74 -0.43
CA ALA A 315 -16.29 -18.68 -0.93
C ALA A 315 -17.69 -18.13 -0.64
N LEU A 316 -18.40 -17.76 -1.71
CA LEU A 316 -19.71 -17.11 -1.61
C LEU A 316 -20.85 -18.12 -1.85
N PRO A 317 -22.00 -17.97 -1.17
CA PRO A 317 -23.19 -18.77 -1.46
C PRO A 317 -23.83 -18.35 -2.79
N GLY A 318 -24.27 -19.33 -3.59
CA GLY A 318 -24.94 -19.12 -4.88
C GLY A 318 -24.10 -19.54 -6.09
N GLU A 319 -24.74 -20.21 -7.05
CA GLU A 319 -24.07 -20.80 -8.23
C GLU A 319 -23.48 -19.76 -9.18
N ASN A 320 -24.05 -18.55 -9.23
CA ASN A 320 -23.54 -17.44 -10.03
C ASN A 320 -22.39 -16.66 -9.36
N LEU A 321 -21.96 -17.06 -8.15
CA LEU A 321 -20.95 -16.37 -7.36
C LEU A 321 -19.67 -17.19 -7.13
N VAL A 322 -19.47 -18.27 -7.90
CA VAL A 322 -18.25 -19.10 -7.84
C VAL A 322 -17.01 -18.23 -8.09
N LYS A 323 -16.05 -18.29 -7.17
CA LYS A 323 -14.77 -17.57 -7.27
C LYS A 323 -13.65 -18.54 -7.61
N GLN A 324 -12.60 -18.02 -8.23
CA GLN A 324 -11.44 -18.82 -8.61
C GLN A 324 -10.21 -18.38 -7.81
N LEU A 325 -9.47 -19.35 -7.29
CA LEU A 325 -8.16 -19.15 -6.69
C LEU A 325 -7.17 -20.09 -7.40
N ARG A 326 -6.00 -19.55 -7.76
CA ARG A 326 -4.91 -20.33 -8.35
C ARG A 326 -3.78 -20.42 -7.35
N VAL A 327 -3.26 -21.63 -7.20
CA VAL A 327 -2.09 -21.88 -6.36
C VAL A 327 -1.20 -22.92 -7.02
N THR A 328 0.10 -22.68 -7.04
CA THR A 328 1.10 -23.64 -7.51
C THR A 328 2.02 -23.95 -6.33
N PRO A 329 1.78 -25.05 -5.58
CA PRO A 329 2.58 -25.36 -4.40
C PRO A 329 3.99 -25.77 -4.80
N THR A 330 5.00 -25.29 -4.10
CA THR A 330 6.44 -25.49 -4.42
C THR A 330 7.17 -26.34 -3.39
N ARG A 331 6.48 -26.75 -2.33
CA ARG A 331 7.08 -27.51 -1.22
C ARG A 331 6.15 -28.60 -0.71
N ILE A 332 6.62 -29.84 -0.82
CA ILE A 332 5.97 -31.02 -0.21
C ILE A 332 5.87 -30.82 1.31
N GLY A 333 4.70 -31.12 1.87
CA GLY A 333 4.43 -30.91 3.28
C GLY A 333 2.96 -31.06 3.65
N ASN A 334 2.72 -31.01 4.96
CA ASN A 334 1.39 -30.97 5.54
C ASN A 334 1.09 -29.54 5.96
N TYR A 335 0.01 -28.99 5.43
CA TYR A 335 -0.49 -27.66 5.73
C TYR A 335 -1.94 -27.75 6.21
N THR A 336 -2.50 -26.62 6.60
CA THR A 336 -3.88 -26.51 7.06
C THR A 336 -4.56 -25.37 6.32
N VAL A 337 -5.70 -25.66 5.70
CA VAL A 337 -6.61 -24.58 5.29
C VAL A 337 -7.40 -24.15 6.50
N MET A 338 -7.50 -22.84 6.69
CA MET A 338 -8.27 -22.17 7.72
C MET A 338 -9.36 -21.30 7.08
N CYS A 339 -10.47 -21.12 7.77
CA CYS A 339 -11.46 -20.12 7.40
C CYS A 339 -10.98 -18.72 7.82
N ALA A 340 -10.94 -17.78 6.87
CA ALA A 340 -10.51 -16.40 7.09
C ALA A 340 -11.65 -15.36 6.94
N GLU A 341 -12.91 -15.80 7.05
CA GLU A 341 -14.09 -14.93 7.11
C GLU A 341 -15.03 -15.42 8.21
N LEU A 342 -15.51 -14.51 9.07
CA LEU A 342 -16.29 -14.87 10.26
C LEU A 342 -17.60 -15.55 9.85
N CYS A 343 -17.66 -16.88 10.03
CA CYS A 343 -18.76 -17.71 9.54
C CYS A 343 -19.63 -18.34 10.65
N GLY A 344 -19.54 -17.85 11.90
CA GLY A 344 -20.40 -18.28 13.02
C GLY A 344 -19.63 -18.85 14.22
N GLY A 345 -20.36 -19.53 15.12
CA GLY A 345 -19.87 -19.91 16.45
C GLY A 345 -18.63 -20.82 16.49
N ALA A 346 -18.42 -21.67 15.48
CA ALA A 346 -17.23 -22.51 15.40
C ALA A 346 -16.23 -22.07 14.29
N HIS A 347 -16.28 -20.79 13.88
CA HIS A 347 -15.39 -20.23 12.85
C HIS A 347 -13.90 -20.57 13.07
N ALA A 348 -13.40 -20.41 14.30
CA ALA A 348 -12.00 -20.66 14.64
C ALA A 348 -11.56 -22.15 14.51
N TYR A 349 -12.51 -23.08 14.40
CA TYR A 349 -12.25 -24.52 14.28
C TYR A 349 -12.48 -25.04 12.86
N MET A 350 -12.86 -24.17 11.92
CA MET A 350 -13.16 -24.54 10.54
C MET A 350 -11.89 -24.74 9.71
N ASN A 351 -11.22 -25.86 9.99
CA ASN A 351 -9.94 -26.22 9.41
C ASN A 351 -10.04 -27.53 8.62
N ALA A 352 -9.21 -27.71 7.61
CA ALA A 352 -9.01 -29.02 6.97
C ALA A 352 -7.54 -29.26 6.61
N PRO A 353 -7.08 -30.53 6.60
CA PRO A 353 -5.73 -30.86 6.16
C PRO A 353 -5.52 -30.55 4.68
N VAL A 354 -4.36 -30.01 4.37
CA VAL A 354 -3.85 -29.83 3.01
C VAL A 354 -2.54 -30.62 2.88
N LYS A 355 -2.48 -31.54 1.94
CA LYS A 355 -1.34 -32.43 1.68
C LYS A 355 -0.71 -32.02 0.35
N VAL A 356 0.44 -31.37 0.40
CA VAL A 356 1.26 -31.21 -0.80
C VAL A 356 2.19 -32.40 -0.89
N VAL A 357 2.03 -33.20 -1.92
CA VAL A 357 2.72 -34.48 -2.08
C VAL A 357 3.49 -34.55 -3.39
N SER A 358 4.33 -35.57 -3.54
CA SER A 358 4.93 -35.84 -4.83
C SER A 358 3.83 -36.20 -5.84
N LYS A 359 4.14 -36.03 -7.13
CA LYS A 359 3.22 -36.42 -8.18
C LYS A 359 2.84 -37.91 -8.10
N ALA A 360 3.80 -38.80 -7.84
CA ALA A 360 3.54 -40.23 -7.70
C ALA A 360 2.61 -40.55 -6.52
N ASP A 361 2.81 -39.89 -5.37
CA ASP A 361 1.94 -40.08 -4.19
C ASP A 361 0.53 -39.54 -4.44
N PHE A 362 0.41 -38.43 -5.17
CA PHE A 362 -0.89 -37.89 -5.59
C PHE A 362 -1.63 -38.88 -6.50
N ASP A 363 -0.94 -39.40 -7.52
CA ASP A 363 -1.50 -40.33 -8.50
C ASP A 363 -1.90 -41.65 -7.81
N GLN A 364 -1.11 -42.14 -6.86
CA GLN A 364 -1.44 -43.29 -6.01
C GLN A 364 -2.68 -43.03 -5.15
N TRP A 365 -2.69 -41.92 -4.40
CA TRP A 365 -3.84 -41.54 -3.57
C TRP A 365 -5.11 -41.44 -4.41
N LEU A 366 -5.05 -40.75 -5.54
CA LEU A 366 -6.19 -40.61 -6.44
C LEU A 366 -6.65 -41.96 -7.00
N GLY A 367 -5.72 -42.85 -7.37
CA GLY A 367 -6.01 -44.22 -7.78
C GLY A 367 -6.82 -44.99 -6.74
N THR A 368 -6.44 -44.89 -5.46
CA THR A 368 -7.20 -45.52 -4.36
C THR A 368 -8.60 -44.93 -4.20
N GLN A 369 -8.76 -43.60 -4.35
CA GLN A 369 -10.07 -42.95 -4.23
C GLN A 369 -11.00 -43.31 -5.39
N VAL A 370 -10.49 -43.28 -6.62
CA VAL A 370 -11.27 -43.67 -7.81
C VAL A 370 -11.70 -45.13 -7.72
N SER A 371 -10.82 -46.02 -7.27
CA SER A 371 -11.14 -47.44 -7.06
C SER A 371 -12.21 -47.68 -6.00
N ALA A 372 -12.29 -46.81 -4.99
CA ALA A 372 -13.31 -46.89 -3.96
C ALA A 372 -14.68 -46.38 -4.44
N VAL A 373 -14.72 -45.45 -5.41
CA VAL A 373 -15.98 -44.87 -5.93
C VAL A 373 -16.49 -45.64 -7.15
N ILE A 374 -15.61 -46.10 -8.03
CA ILE A 374 -15.94 -46.76 -9.30
C ILE A 374 -15.45 -48.21 -9.25
N THR A 375 -16.36 -49.16 -9.08
CA THR A 375 -16.01 -50.56 -8.92
C THR A 375 -15.66 -51.26 -10.24
N ASP A 376 -16.17 -50.78 -11.38
CA ASP A 376 -15.91 -51.34 -12.70
C ASP A 376 -14.53 -50.88 -13.26
N PRO A 377 -13.58 -51.81 -13.53
CA PRO A 377 -12.30 -51.49 -14.14
C PRO A 377 -12.40 -50.76 -15.48
N VAL A 378 -13.43 -51.05 -16.29
CA VAL A 378 -13.61 -50.41 -17.60
C VAL A 378 -13.96 -48.93 -17.42
N GLU A 379 -14.86 -48.61 -16.49
CA GLU A 379 -15.21 -47.22 -16.17
C GLU A 379 -14.03 -46.46 -15.55
N ARG A 380 -13.22 -47.11 -14.70
CA ARG A 380 -11.98 -46.51 -14.18
C ARG A 380 -10.97 -46.22 -15.28
N GLY A 381 -10.73 -47.20 -16.15
CA GLY A 381 -9.82 -47.06 -17.29
C GLY A 381 -10.23 -45.94 -18.24
N LYS A 382 -11.54 -45.80 -18.49
CA LYS A 382 -12.08 -44.66 -19.23
C LYS A 382 -11.70 -43.33 -18.60
N LYS A 383 -11.85 -43.19 -17.28
CA LYS A 383 -11.47 -41.97 -16.56
C LYS A 383 -9.97 -41.69 -16.63
N TRP A 384 -9.13 -42.70 -16.49
CA TRP A 384 -7.68 -42.54 -16.68
C TRP A 384 -7.32 -42.10 -18.10
N ALA A 385 -7.98 -42.66 -19.12
CA ALA A 385 -7.73 -42.32 -20.51
C ALA A 385 -8.14 -40.88 -20.85
N GLU A 386 -9.28 -40.42 -20.32
CA GLU A 386 -9.76 -39.04 -20.45
C GLU A 386 -8.79 -38.06 -19.77
N ASN A 387 -8.43 -38.33 -18.51
CA ASN A 387 -7.69 -37.39 -17.66
C ASN A 387 -6.19 -37.35 -17.91
N THR A 388 -5.62 -38.43 -18.43
CA THR A 388 -4.21 -38.52 -18.83
C THR A 388 -4.01 -38.02 -20.27
N GLY A 389 -5.10 -37.70 -20.97
CA GLY A 389 -5.08 -37.15 -22.33
C GLY A 389 -4.87 -38.20 -23.43
N CYS A 390 -4.99 -39.49 -23.13
CA CYS A 390 -4.80 -40.57 -24.11
C CYS A 390 -5.73 -40.41 -25.32
N ILE A 391 -6.99 -40.01 -25.06
CA ILE A 391 -8.04 -39.86 -26.09
C ILE A 391 -7.81 -38.65 -27.01
N SER A 392 -6.88 -37.75 -26.67
CA SER A 392 -6.47 -36.67 -27.59
C SER A 392 -5.66 -37.19 -28.79
N CYS A 393 -4.99 -38.33 -28.63
CA CYS A 393 -4.09 -38.91 -29.61
C CYS A 393 -4.60 -40.25 -30.16
N HIS A 394 -5.37 -41.02 -29.38
CA HIS A 394 -5.93 -42.32 -29.76
C HIS A 394 -7.44 -42.23 -29.95
N SER A 395 -7.93 -42.66 -31.11
CA SER A 395 -9.36 -42.64 -31.42
C SER A 395 -10.06 -43.90 -30.95
N LEU A 396 -11.35 -43.76 -30.62
CA LEU A 396 -12.23 -44.87 -30.23
C LEU A 396 -13.14 -45.33 -31.38
N ASP A 397 -13.12 -44.63 -32.52
CA ASP A 397 -14.07 -44.83 -33.63
C ASP A 397 -13.40 -45.34 -34.92
N GLY A 398 -12.10 -45.63 -34.89
CA GLY A 398 -11.33 -46.07 -36.05
C GLY A 398 -10.66 -44.94 -36.84
N LYS A 399 -10.92 -43.66 -36.53
CA LYS A 399 -10.28 -42.54 -37.25
C LYS A 399 -8.78 -42.50 -36.99
N LYS A 400 -8.00 -42.20 -38.03
CA LYS A 400 -6.56 -41.95 -37.86
C LYS A 400 -6.35 -40.62 -37.14
N LEU A 401 -5.71 -40.68 -35.97
CA LEU A 401 -5.23 -39.52 -35.21
C LEU A 401 -3.69 -39.56 -35.14
N VAL A 402 -3.11 -38.93 -34.12
CA VAL A 402 -1.67 -38.92 -33.84
C VAL A 402 -1.16 -40.32 -33.49
N GLY A 403 -1.97 -41.13 -32.80
CA GLY A 403 -1.71 -42.54 -32.48
C GLY A 403 -2.70 -43.52 -33.15
N PRO A 404 -2.42 -44.84 -33.05
CA PRO A 404 -3.33 -45.89 -33.53
C PRO A 404 -4.69 -45.85 -32.81
N THR A 405 -5.75 -46.27 -33.51
CA THR A 405 -7.08 -46.40 -32.92
C THR A 405 -7.12 -47.56 -31.91
N TRP A 406 -7.95 -47.43 -30.88
CA TRP A 406 -8.24 -48.52 -29.94
C TRP A 406 -9.42 -49.38 -30.39
N LYS A 407 -10.18 -48.95 -31.41
CA LYS A 407 -11.34 -49.70 -31.89
C LYS A 407 -10.94 -51.06 -32.44
N GLY A 408 -11.40 -52.13 -31.77
CA GLY A 408 -11.09 -53.50 -32.16
C GLY A 408 -9.60 -53.84 -32.06
N LEU A 409 -8.81 -53.05 -31.34
CA LEU A 409 -7.36 -53.24 -31.27
C LEU A 409 -7.01 -54.51 -30.50
N TYR A 410 -7.66 -54.76 -29.37
CA TYR A 410 -7.28 -55.88 -28.51
C TYR A 410 -7.50 -57.23 -29.18
N GLY A 411 -6.46 -58.05 -29.22
CA GLY A 411 -6.44 -59.36 -29.88
C GLY A 411 -6.19 -59.32 -31.39
N GLU A 412 -6.09 -58.14 -32.00
CA GLU A 412 -5.80 -57.99 -33.43
C GLU A 412 -4.29 -58.15 -33.72
N THR A 413 -3.95 -58.58 -34.94
CA THR A 413 -2.55 -58.62 -35.38
C THR A 413 -2.10 -57.24 -35.86
N VAL A 414 -1.14 -56.65 -35.17
CA VAL A 414 -0.55 -55.35 -35.49
C VAL A 414 0.76 -55.54 -36.25
N THR A 415 0.89 -54.91 -37.42
CA THR A 415 2.16 -54.80 -38.14
C THR A 415 2.98 -53.63 -37.57
N LEU A 416 4.25 -53.88 -37.27
CA LEU A 416 5.18 -52.88 -36.73
C LEU A 416 5.95 -52.17 -37.84
N ALA A 417 6.58 -51.05 -37.50
CA ALA A 417 7.35 -50.23 -38.43
C ALA A 417 8.56 -50.95 -39.05
N ASP A 418 9.07 -52.01 -38.41
CA ASP A 418 10.16 -52.86 -38.90
C ASP A 418 9.69 -54.02 -39.80
N GLY A 419 8.37 -54.14 -40.03
CA GLY A 419 7.75 -55.18 -40.85
C GLY A 419 7.42 -56.48 -40.11
N THR A 420 7.77 -56.59 -38.83
CA THR A 420 7.32 -57.71 -37.99
C THR A 420 5.86 -57.56 -37.56
N THR A 421 5.26 -58.62 -37.05
CA THR A 421 3.87 -58.61 -36.55
C THR A 421 3.81 -59.06 -35.09
N VAL A 422 2.88 -58.48 -34.34
CA VAL A 422 2.61 -58.82 -32.94
C VAL A 422 1.11 -58.83 -32.68
N VAL A 423 0.63 -59.67 -31.78
CA VAL A 423 -0.77 -59.64 -31.33
C VAL A 423 -0.92 -58.53 -30.29
N ALA A 424 -1.92 -57.68 -30.43
CA ALA A 424 -2.23 -56.62 -29.46
C ALA A 424 -2.91 -57.19 -28.20
N ASP A 425 -2.17 -58.00 -27.46
CA ASP A 425 -2.54 -58.55 -26.16
C ASP A 425 -2.19 -57.59 -25.01
N GLU A 426 -2.41 -58.01 -23.76
CA GLU A 426 -2.12 -57.18 -22.59
C GLU A 426 -0.64 -56.81 -22.48
N ALA A 427 0.27 -57.70 -22.89
CA ALA A 427 1.71 -57.45 -22.83
C ALA A 427 2.13 -56.39 -23.87
N TYR A 428 1.55 -56.45 -25.08
CA TYR A 428 1.71 -55.42 -26.09
C TYR A 428 1.20 -54.07 -25.59
N LEU A 429 -0.03 -53.99 -25.07
CA LEU A 429 -0.61 -52.75 -24.59
C LEU A 429 0.18 -52.15 -23.43
N ARG A 430 0.61 -52.98 -22.48
CA ARG A 430 1.43 -52.55 -21.35
C ARG A 430 2.79 -52.01 -21.80
N THR A 431 3.42 -52.68 -22.77
CA THR A 431 4.68 -52.21 -23.38
C THR A 431 4.48 -50.90 -24.12
N ALA A 432 3.40 -50.77 -24.91
CA ALA A 432 3.08 -49.54 -25.63
C ALA A 432 2.84 -48.34 -24.70
N ILE A 433 2.32 -48.56 -23.49
CA ILE A 433 2.13 -47.49 -22.50
C ILE A 433 3.46 -47.15 -21.80
N LEU A 434 4.22 -48.15 -21.35
CA LEU A 434 5.41 -47.94 -20.52
C LEU A 434 6.68 -47.59 -21.32
N ASP A 435 6.82 -48.16 -22.52
CA ASP A 435 7.92 -47.94 -23.46
C ASP A 435 7.38 -47.79 -24.90
N PRO A 436 6.76 -46.63 -25.22
CA PRO A 436 6.03 -46.44 -26.47
C PRO A 436 6.89 -46.53 -27.75
N ASN A 437 8.22 -46.49 -27.64
CA ASN A 437 9.12 -46.62 -28.78
C ASN A 437 9.57 -48.07 -29.03
N ALA A 438 9.26 -49.02 -28.15
CA ALA A 438 9.67 -50.42 -28.29
C ALA A 438 8.97 -51.14 -29.45
N GLN A 439 7.67 -50.85 -29.68
CA GLN A 439 6.84 -51.55 -30.66
C GLN A 439 5.96 -50.57 -31.44
N ILE A 440 6.57 -49.83 -32.36
CA ILE A 440 5.87 -48.77 -33.12
C ILE A 440 4.99 -49.41 -34.20
N THR A 441 3.69 -49.14 -34.15
CA THR A 441 2.73 -49.56 -35.18
C THR A 441 3.06 -48.94 -36.54
N GLN A 442 2.98 -49.74 -37.61
CA GLN A 442 3.25 -49.30 -38.97
C GLN A 442 2.41 -48.06 -39.34
N GLY A 443 3.05 -47.04 -39.91
CA GLY A 443 2.38 -45.80 -40.34
C GLY A 443 2.24 -44.72 -39.26
N TYR A 444 2.88 -44.91 -38.09
CA TYR A 444 3.01 -43.92 -37.02
C TYR A 444 4.49 -43.60 -36.71
N PRO A 445 4.83 -42.35 -36.36
CA PRO A 445 6.20 -41.92 -36.09
C PRO A 445 6.68 -42.27 -34.67
N ALA A 446 7.99 -42.55 -34.54
CA ALA A 446 8.67 -42.67 -33.25
C ALA A 446 8.69 -41.35 -32.47
N ASN A 447 8.86 -41.41 -31.15
CA ASN A 447 9.04 -40.27 -30.24
C ASN A 447 7.89 -39.26 -30.22
N VAL A 448 6.68 -39.69 -30.57
CA VAL A 448 5.47 -38.85 -30.49
C VAL A 448 4.65 -39.13 -29.23
N MET A 449 4.50 -40.39 -28.83
CA MET A 449 3.87 -40.73 -27.56
C MET A 449 4.86 -40.48 -26.40
N PRO A 450 4.48 -39.71 -25.36
CA PRO A 450 5.35 -39.43 -24.22
C PRO A 450 5.84 -40.70 -23.52
N SER A 451 7.14 -40.80 -23.24
CA SER A 451 7.73 -41.97 -22.55
C SER A 451 7.70 -41.86 -21.02
N ASN A 452 6.96 -40.91 -20.47
CA ASN A 452 6.89 -40.66 -19.03
C ASN A 452 5.68 -41.32 -18.35
N TYR A 453 4.90 -42.15 -19.04
CA TYR A 453 3.71 -42.79 -18.45
C TYR A 453 4.03 -43.75 -17.30
N SER A 454 5.21 -44.37 -17.31
CA SER A 454 5.74 -45.13 -16.17
C SER A 454 5.91 -44.31 -14.88
N SER A 455 6.02 -42.98 -15.02
CA SER A 455 6.05 -42.02 -13.90
C SER A 455 4.70 -41.29 -13.70
N LEU A 456 3.72 -41.56 -14.57
CA LEU A 456 2.38 -40.96 -14.52
C LEU A 456 1.30 -41.89 -13.99
N LEU A 457 1.47 -43.20 -14.15
CA LEU A 457 0.43 -44.17 -13.86
C LEU A 457 0.99 -45.30 -13.02
N THR A 458 0.22 -45.75 -12.03
CA THR A 458 0.52 -46.97 -11.27
C THR A 458 0.16 -48.21 -12.08
N ASP A 459 0.66 -49.38 -11.65
CA ASP A 459 0.36 -50.65 -12.32
C ASP A 459 -1.15 -50.94 -12.40
N ASP A 460 -1.90 -50.63 -11.33
CA ASP A 460 -3.35 -50.81 -11.30
C ASP A 460 -4.07 -49.86 -12.27
N GLN A 461 -3.62 -48.61 -12.39
CA GLN A 461 -4.18 -47.64 -13.35
C GLN A 461 -3.91 -48.06 -14.80
N ILE A 462 -2.73 -48.64 -15.06
CA ILE A 462 -2.39 -49.21 -16.36
C ILE A 462 -3.29 -50.42 -16.66
N ASN A 463 -3.55 -51.28 -15.67
CA ASN A 463 -4.44 -52.41 -15.84
C ASN A 463 -5.88 -51.96 -16.12
N ASP A 464 -6.39 -50.96 -15.40
CA ASP A 464 -7.70 -50.35 -15.67
C ASP A 464 -7.76 -49.78 -17.11
N LEU A 465 -6.72 -49.07 -17.57
CA LEU A 465 -6.62 -48.57 -18.94
C LEU A 465 -6.68 -49.70 -19.98
N ILE A 466 -5.99 -50.81 -19.72
CA ILE A 466 -6.00 -51.99 -20.60
C ILE A 466 -7.40 -52.60 -20.65
N GLU A 467 -8.09 -52.75 -19.51
CA GLU A 467 -9.48 -53.21 -19.48
C GLU A 467 -10.42 -52.28 -20.27
N TYR A 468 -10.19 -50.96 -20.20
CA TYR A 468 -10.94 -50.02 -21.02
C TYR A 468 -10.65 -50.21 -22.52
N ILE A 469 -9.38 -50.34 -22.93
CA ILE A 469 -9.02 -50.61 -24.33
C ILE A 469 -9.66 -51.90 -24.84
N LYS A 470 -9.65 -52.96 -24.03
CA LYS A 470 -10.28 -54.26 -24.32
C LYS A 470 -11.78 -54.14 -24.63
N SER A 471 -12.46 -53.19 -23.98
CA SER A 471 -13.90 -52.96 -24.15
C SER A 471 -14.29 -52.25 -25.47
N ILE A 472 -13.33 -51.71 -26.23
CA ILE A 472 -13.60 -50.94 -27.45
C ILE A 472 -13.56 -51.87 -28.67
N HIS A 473 -14.73 -52.16 -29.25
CA HIS A 473 -14.90 -53.06 -30.41
C HIS A 473 -15.21 -52.33 -31.73
#